data_AF-A0A2D0K9Y1-F1
#
_entry.id   AF-A0A2D0K9Y1-F1
#
_cell.length_a   1.000
_cell.length_b   1.000
_cell.length_c   1.000
_cell.angle_alpha   90.00
_cell.angle_beta   90.00
_cell.angle_gamma   90.00
#
_symmetry.space_group_name_H-M   'P 1'
#
loop_
_entity.id
_entity.type
_entity.pdbx_description
1 polymer ?
#
loop_
_entity_poly.entity_id
_entity_poly.type
_entity_poly.pdbx_seq_one_letter_code
_entity_poly.pdbx_strand_id
1 'polypeptide(L)'
;MELFAELGANPQKGIMNGTLYERMPKEISHTWVEAYIDGQWYNFEGVILDLLYLSALQKKYTHHNGVFIGYGIAIEELQSPPIEWNGNNDTYIQRAGIIQDFGLFDDPDSFFAQHSQKLSDEDKSLFANKLRHQINENITKIRQQNFSELK
;
A
#
# COMPACT_ATOMS: atom_id res chain seq x y z
N MET A 1 -6.41 -4.37 17.71
CA MET A 1 -7.29 -5.08 16.75
C MET A 1 -6.86 -4.66 15.37
N GLU A 2 -7.05 -5.52 14.38
CA GLU A 2 -6.72 -5.21 12.99
C GLU A 2 -7.99 -5.01 12.21
N LEU A 3 -7.99 -3.97 11.37
CA LEU A 3 -9.10 -3.70 10.48
C LEU A 3 -8.67 -4.05 9.06
N PHE A 4 -9.55 -4.76 8.36
CA PHE A 4 -9.27 -5.28 7.02
C PHE A 4 -10.10 -4.56 5.97
N ALA A 5 -9.48 -4.26 4.85
CA ALA A 5 -10.11 -3.66 3.69
C ALA A 5 -9.57 -4.29 2.40
N GLU A 6 -10.27 -4.05 1.30
CA GLU A 6 -9.74 -4.26 -0.04
C GLU A 6 -9.34 -2.93 -0.65
N LEU A 7 -8.14 -2.90 -1.22
CA LEU A 7 -7.68 -1.86 -2.13
C LEU A 7 -7.93 -2.30 -3.57
N GLY A 8 -8.48 -1.43 -4.41
CA GLY A 8 -8.50 -1.67 -5.85
C GLY A 8 -7.08 -1.66 -6.44
N ALA A 9 -6.86 -2.17 -7.66
CA ALA A 9 -5.52 -2.30 -8.27
C ALA A 9 -4.78 -0.98 -8.54
N ASN A 10 -5.42 0.18 -8.37
CA ASN A 10 -4.86 1.48 -8.76
C ASN A 10 -3.64 1.96 -7.93
N PRO A 11 -3.55 1.75 -6.60
CA PRO A 11 -2.41 2.20 -5.81
C PRO A 11 -1.10 1.51 -6.20
N GLN A 12 -1.14 0.29 -6.75
CA GLN A 12 0.10 -0.44 -7.07
C GLN A 12 0.70 -0.07 -8.43
N LYS A 13 -0.07 0.65 -9.27
CA LYS A 13 0.39 1.13 -10.56
C LYS A 13 1.61 2.04 -10.39
N GLY A 14 2.63 1.85 -11.20
CA GLY A 14 3.88 2.62 -11.12
C GLY A 14 5.00 1.89 -10.37
N ILE A 15 4.70 1.11 -9.33
CA ILE A 15 5.62 0.05 -8.86
C ILE A 15 5.64 -1.07 -9.88
N MET A 16 4.45 -1.41 -10.39
CA MET A 16 4.25 -2.42 -11.43
C MET A 16 3.69 -1.74 -12.68
N ASN A 17 4.27 -2.05 -13.85
CA ASN A 17 3.81 -1.55 -15.14
C ASN A 17 3.60 -2.68 -16.14
N GLY A 18 2.91 -2.37 -17.25
CA GLY A 18 2.70 -3.30 -18.37
C GLY A 18 2.18 -4.67 -17.94
N THR A 19 2.80 -5.72 -18.47
CA THR A 19 2.40 -7.12 -18.23
C THR A 19 2.54 -7.54 -16.76
N LEU A 20 3.42 -6.90 -15.98
CA LEU A 20 3.52 -7.18 -14.54
C LEU A 20 2.25 -6.69 -13.82
N TYR A 21 1.77 -5.49 -14.16
CA TYR A 21 0.54 -4.94 -13.59
C TYR A 21 -0.72 -5.71 -14.02
N GLU A 22 -0.81 -6.12 -15.29
CA GLU A 22 -1.95 -6.88 -15.82
C GLU A 22 -2.14 -8.25 -15.16
N ARG A 23 -1.07 -8.83 -14.60
CA ARG A 23 -1.09 -10.13 -13.91
C ARG A 23 -1.42 -10.03 -12.43
N MET A 24 -1.59 -8.82 -11.89
CA MET A 24 -1.94 -8.65 -10.49
C MET A 24 -3.44 -8.85 -10.24
N PRO A 25 -3.82 -9.32 -9.05
CA PRO A 25 -5.20 -9.27 -8.60
C PRO A 25 -5.76 -7.86 -8.74
N LYS A 26 -7.04 -7.78 -9.10
CA LYS A 26 -7.76 -6.50 -9.20
C LYS A 26 -7.95 -5.83 -7.84
N GLU A 27 -7.91 -6.62 -6.78
CA GLU A 27 -8.22 -6.24 -5.40
C GLU A 27 -7.18 -6.88 -4.49
N ILE A 28 -6.65 -6.11 -3.54
CA ILE A 28 -5.62 -6.55 -2.60
C ILE A 28 -6.11 -6.32 -1.19
N SER A 29 -6.08 -7.36 -0.36
CA SER A 29 -6.36 -7.25 1.07
C SER A 29 -5.32 -6.35 1.72
N HIS A 30 -5.80 -5.41 2.51
CA HIS A 30 -5.02 -4.40 3.19
C HIS A 30 -5.48 -4.30 4.63
N THR A 31 -4.55 -4.01 5.53
CA THR A 31 -4.80 -3.95 6.96
C THR A 31 -4.17 -2.72 7.57
N TRP A 32 -4.83 -2.16 8.58
CA TRP A 32 -4.20 -1.23 9.51
C TRP A 32 -4.42 -1.67 10.95
N VAL A 33 -3.58 -1.13 11.83
CA VAL A 33 -3.65 -1.40 13.26
C VAL A 33 -4.36 -0.26 13.96
N GLU A 34 -5.26 -0.59 14.88
CA GLU A 34 -5.82 0.36 15.83
C GLU A 34 -5.16 0.19 17.20
N ALA A 35 -4.66 1.29 17.78
CA ALA A 35 -4.09 1.30 19.12
C ALA A 35 -4.85 2.26 20.04
N TYR A 36 -5.13 1.81 21.26
CA TYR A 36 -5.76 2.62 22.30
C TYR A 36 -4.67 3.28 23.16
N ILE A 37 -4.56 4.60 23.07
CA ILE A 37 -3.54 5.41 23.73
C ILE A 37 -4.24 6.56 24.44
N ASP A 38 -3.97 6.74 25.73
CA ASP A 38 -4.47 7.86 26.54
C ASP A 38 -5.99 8.13 26.43
N GLY A 39 -6.78 7.04 26.37
CA GLY A 39 -8.24 7.13 26.33
C GLY A 39 -8.84 7.25 24.94
N GLN A 40 -8.04 7.25 23.88
CA GLN A 40 -8.47 7.42 22.49
C GLN A 40 -7.93 6.31 21.58
N TRP A 41 -8.71 5.96 20.55
CA TRP A 41 -8.27 5.03 19.50
C TRP A 41 -7.61 5.81 18.36
N TYR A 42 -6.48 5.31 17.89
CA TYR A 42 -5.74 5.86 16.75
C TYR A 42 -5.48 4.79 15.71
N ASN A 43 -5.58 5.18 14.44
CA ASN A 43 -5.33 4.34 13.28
C ASN A 43 -3.87 4.44 12.81
N PHE A 44 -3.25 3.30 12.54
CA PHE A 44 -1.86 3.19 12.10
C PHE A 44 -1.74 2.38 10.81
N GLU A 45 -1.68 3.08 9.69
CA GLU A 45 -1.40 2.52 8.36
C GLU A 45 0.03 2.88 7.87
N GLY A 46 0.64 3.93 8.44
CA GLY A 46 1.89 4.56 7.97
C GLY A 46 3.18 3.72 8.06
N VAL A 47 3.09 2.44 8.46
CA VAL A 47 4.24 1.53 8.62
C VAL A 47 4.72 0.89 7.30
N ILE A 48 4.02 1.12 6.20
CA ILE A 48 4.22 0.37 4.94
C ILE A 48 5.35 0.94 4.07
N LEU A 49 5.51 2.27 4.02
CA LEU A 49 6.48 2.93 3.11
C LEU A 49 7.63 3.57 3.89
N ASP A 50 8.86 3.33 3.43
CA ASP A 50 10.03 4.02 3.98
C ASP A 50 10.15 5.45 3.46
N LEU A 51 10.78 6.31 4.28
CA LEU A 51 10.91 7.74 3.99
C LEU A 51 11.73 8.02 2.72
N LEU A 52 12.72 7.19 2.38
CA LEU A 52 13.52 7.40 1.17
C LEU A 52 12.68 7.18 -0.08
N TYR A 53 11.86 6.14 -0.08
CA TYR A 53 10.91 5.84 -1.14
C TYR A 53 9.89 6.97 -1.34
N LEU A 54 9.23 7.40 -0.25
CA LEU A 54 8.26 8.48 -0.29
C LEU A 54 8.88 9.81 -0.75
N SER A 55 10.06 10.15 -0.23
CA SER A 55 10.79 11.36 -0.62
C SER A 55 11.14 11.37 -2.11
N ALA A 56 11.48 10.21 -2.68
CA ALA A 56 11.75 10.10 -4.11
C ALA A 56 10.49 10.38 -4.96
N LEU A 57 9.32 9.92 -4.51
CA LEU A 57 8.05 10.20 -5.17
C LEU A 57 7.64 11.67 -5.04
N GLN A 58 7.79 12.26 -3.85
CA GLN A 58 7.54 13.69 -3.64
C GLN A 58 8.39 14.56 -4.55
N LYS A 59 9.67 14.22 -4.73
CA LYS A 59 10.60 14.89 -5.67
C LYS A 59 10.18 14.74 -7.13
N LYS A 60 9.75 13.54 -7.54
CA LYS A 60 9.29 13.29 -8.91
C LYS A 60 8.01 14.05 -9.23
N TYR A 61 7.11 14.15 -8.26
CA TYR A 61 5.76 14.73 -8.41
C TYR A 61 5.61 16.05 -7.63
N THR A 62 6.64 16.89 -7.63
CA THR A 62 6.71 18.17 -6.88
C THR A 62 5.58 19.15 -7.17
N HIS A 63 4.98 19.07 -8.36
CA HIS A 63 3.89 19.95 -8.77
C HIS A 63 2.51 19.26 -8.76
N HIS A 64 2.43 18.03 -8.27
CA HIS A 64 1.16 17.34 -8.10
C HIS A 64 0.39 17.96 -6.95
N ASN A 65 -0.89 18.25 -7.16
CA ASN A 65 -1.81 18.76 -6.14
C ASN A 65 -3.05 17.88 -6.11
N GLY A 66 -3.59 17.64 -4.91
CA GLY A 66 -4.76 16.80 -4.71
C GLY A 66 -4.45 15.30 -4.72
N VAL A 67 -5.50 14.50 -4.86
CA VAL A 67 -5.47 13.05 -4.62
C VAL A 67 -4.40 12.35 -5.45
N PHE A 68 -3.45 11.71 -4.78
CA PHE A 68 -2.37 10.94 -5.39
C PHE A 68 -2.64 9.45 -5.21
N ILE A 69 -2.72 8.72 -6.33
CA ILE A 69 -2.94 7.26 -6.35
C ILE A 69 -1.90 6.61 -7.27
N GLY A 70 -1.16 5.66 -6.73
CA GLY A 70 -0.10 4.94 -7.42
C GLY A 70 1.10 4.74 -6.52
N TYR A 71 2.05 3.93 -6.96
CA TYR A 71 3.31 3.67 -6.25
C TYR A 71 3.19 3.16 -4.81
N GLY A 72 2.12 2.43 -4.50
CA GLY A 72 1.79 1.97 -3.15
C GLY A 72 1.08 3.03 -2.31
N ILE A 73 0.71 4.18 -2.88
CA ILE A 73 0.12 5.32 -2.18
C ILE A 73 -1.30 5.56 -2.69
N ALA A 74 -2.22 5.87 -1.79
CA ALA A 74 -3.53 6.43 -2.10
C ALA A 74 -3.93 7.41 -0.98
N ILE A 75 -3.61 8.70 -1.17
CA ILE A 75 -3.82 9.78 -0.20
C ILE A 75 -4.28 11.07 -0.85
N GLU A 76 -4.81 11.99 -0.04
CA GLU A 76 -5.34 13.27 -0.50
C GLU A 76 -4.26 14.28 -0.94
N GLU A 77 -3.07 14.25 -0.33
CA GLU A 77 -1.98 15.16 -0.67
C GLU A 77 -0.61 14.48 -0.49
N LEU A 78 0.15 14.36 -1.59
CA LEU A 78 1.45 13.67 -1.59
C LEU A 78 2.54 14.48 -0.89
N GLN A 79 2.47 15.81 -0.96
CA GLN A 79 3.52 16.68 -0.40
C GLN A 79 3.41 16.82 1.11
N SER A 80 2.26 16.49 1.71
CA SER A 80 2.03 16.49 3.16
C SER A 80 1.22 15.25 3.60
N PRO A 81 1.81 14.05 3.49
CA PRO A 81 1.13 12.81 3.82
C PRO A 81 1.06 12.63 5.35
N PRO A 82 -0.07 12.19 5.92
CA PRO A 82 -0.21 11.97 7.36
C PRO A 82 0.44 10.64 7.77
N ILE A 83 1.75 10.50 7.64
CA ILE A 83 2.48 9.25 7.95
C ILE A 83 3.24 9.28 9.27
N GLU A 84 3.46 10.48 9.83
CA GLU A 84 4.14 10.65 11.12
C GLU A 84 3.11 10.79 12.24
N TRP A 85 3.32 10.05 13.33
CA TRP A 85 2.51 10.14 14.53
C TRP A 85 3.09 11.19 15.49
N ASN A 86 2.27 12.13 15.95
CA ASN A 86 2.66 13.23 16.82
C ASN A 86 2.03 13.16 18.23
N GLY A 87 1.37 12.05 18.56
CA GLY A 87 0.68 11.87 19.84
C GLY A 87 -0.83 12.08 19.78
N ASN A 88 -1.34 12.73 18.74
CA ASN A 88 -2.75 13.11 18.64
C ASN A 88 -3.26 13.14 17.19
N ASN A 89 -2.91 12.11 16.40
CA ASN A 89 -3.37 11.96 15.03
C ASN A 89 -3.37 10.50 14.59
N ASP A 90 -4.19 10.20 13.59
CA ASP A 90 -4.10 8.96 12.82
C ASP A 90 -2.97 9.06 11.78
N THR A 91 -2.49 7.90 11.31
CA THR A 91 -1.58 7.82 10.16
C THR A 91 -2.14 6.98 9.02
N TYR A 92 -2.02 7.48 7.80
CA TYR A 92 -2.58 6.86 6.59
C TYR A 92 -1.65 6.96 5.38
N ILE A 93 -1.68 5.95 4.51
CA ILE A 93 -0.93 5.93 3.25
C ILE A 93 -1.68 5.31 2.06
N GLN A 94 -2.70 4.48 2.29
CA GLN A 94 -3.54 3.89 1.24
C GLN A 94 -5.04 4.04 1.50
N ARG A 95 -5.46 4.74 2.56
CA ARG A 95 -6.88 4.97 2.91
C ARG A 95 -7.77 5.41 1.72
N ALA A 96 -7.30 6.27 0.82
CA ALA A 96 -8.11 6.72 -0.32
C ALA A 96 -8.33 5.63 -1.40
N GLY A 97 -7.62 4.50 -1.30
CA GLY A 97 -7.72 3.36 -2.20
C GLY A 97 -8.67 2.27 -1.72
N ILE A 98 -9.25 2.40 -0.52
CA ILE A 98 -10.19 1.43 0.07
C ILE A 98 -11.47 1.43 -0.77
N ILE A 99 -11.84 0.24 -1.27
CA ILE A 99 -13.07 0.01 -2.04
C ILE A 99 -14.11 -0.81 -1.26
N GLN A 100 -13.66 -1.57 -0.26
CA GLN A 100 -14.50 -2.35 0.64
C GLN A 100 -13.84 -2.44 2.02
N ASP A 101 -14.64 -2.23 3.06
CA ASP A 101 -14.24 -2.35 4.47
C ASP A 101 -14.89 -3.63 5.03
N PHE A 102 -14.09 -4.53 5.60
CA PHE A 102 -14.54 -5.78 6.23
C PHE A 102 -14.73 -5.66 7.75
N GLY A 103 -14.29 -4.55 8.34
CA GLY A 103 -14.33 -4.30 9.78
C GLY A 103 -13.21 -4.98 10.54
N LEU A 104 -13.45 -5.12 11.84
CA LEU A 104 -12.47 -5.55 12.84
C LEU A 104 -12.39 -7.07 12.93
N PHE A 105 -11.16 -7.56 12.94
CA PHE A 105 -10.83 -8.94 13.23
C PHE A 105 -9.82 -9.00 14.38
N ASP A 106 -9.92 -10.07 15.18
CA ASP A 106 -9.00 -10.29 16.29
C ASP A 106 -7.58 -10.62 15.79
N ASP A 107 -7.49 -11.30 14.64
CA ASP A 107 -6.25 -11.73 14.02
C ASP A 107 -6.40 -11.94 12.49
N PRO A 108 -5.29 -11.90 11.73
CA PRO A 108 -5.29 -12.16 10.29
C PRO A 108 -5.81 -13.53 9.87
N ASP A 109 -5.57 -14.58 10.64
CA ASP A 109 -5.97 -15.94 10.26
C ASP A 109 -7.51 -16.05 10.25
N SER A 110 -8.16 -15.44 11.24
CA SER A 110 -9.62 -15.32 11.35
C SER A 110 -10.22 -14.54 10.17
N PHE A 111 -9.53 -13.51 9.68
CA PHE A 111 -9.92 -12.80 8.45
C PHE A 111 -9.77 -13.70 7.21
N PHE A 112 -8.58 -14.28 6.98
CA PHE A 112 -8.31 -15.05 5.77
C PHE A 112 -9.10 -16.36 5.69
N ALA A 113 -9.57 -16.90 6.83
CA ALA A 113 -10.51 -18.01 6.86
C ALA A 113 -11.87 -17.68 6.20
N GLN A 114 -12.29 -16.41 6.24
CA GLN A 114 -13.55 -15.92 5.69
C GLN A 114 -13.37 -15.22 4.33
N HIS A 115 -12.24 -14.52 4.17
CA HIS A 115 -11.95 -13.62 3.05
C HIS A 115 -10.63 -14.01 2.36
N SER A 116 -10.49 -15.27 1.97
CA SER A 116 -9.28 -15.75 1.30
C SER A 116 -9.09 -15.08 -0.07
N GLN A 117 -7.91 -14.54 -0.34
CA GLN A 117 -7.54 -14.11 -1.69
C GLN A 117 -7.34 -15.34 -2.59
N LYS A 118 -8.17 -15.45 -3.64
CA LYS A 118 -8.10 -16.57 -4.59
C LYS A 118 -6.91 -16.41 -5.53
N LEU A 119 -5.79 -17.05 -5.19
CA LEU A 119 -4.62 -17.19 -6.05
C LEU A 119 -4.45 -18.66 -6.43
N SER A 120 -4.27 -18.94 -7.73
CA SER A 120 -3.91 -20.30 -8.16
C SER A 120 -2.49 -20.66 -7.68
N ASP A 121 -2.17 -21.95 -7.60
CA ASP A 121 -0.81 -22.37 -7.21
C ASP A 121 0.24 -21.94 -8.24
N GLU A 122 -0.16 -21.79 -9.51
CA GLU A 122 0.67 -21.18 -10.56
C GLU A 122 0.94 -19.70 -10.27
N ASP A 123 -0.09 -18.92 -9.90
CA ASP A 123 0.07 -17.51 -9.55
C ASP A 123 0.95 -17.34 -8.32
N LYS A 124 0.76 -18.17 -7.29
CA LYS A 124 1.60 -18.19 -6.08
C LYS A 124 3.06 -18.47 -6.44
N SER A 125 3.30 -19.49 -7.28
CA SER A 125 4.65 -19.85 -7.73
C SER A 125 5.28 -18.74 -8.57
N LEU A 126 4.52 -18.14 -9.50
CA LEU A 126 4.97 -17.03 -10.33
C LEU A 126 5.33 -15.81 -9.47
N PHE A 127 4.48 -15.47 -8.49
CA PHE A 127 4.73 -14.37 -7.58
C PHE A 127 5.99 -14.61 -6.74
N ALA A 128 6.07 -15.77 -6.09
CA ALA A 128 7.18 -16.15 -5.22
C ALA A 128 8.51 -16.25 -5.96
N ASN A 129 8.53 -16.74 -7.20
CA ASN A 129 9.78 -17.02 -7.91
C ASN A 129 10.19 -15.90 -8.87
N LYS A 130 9.29 -14.99 -9.26
CA LYS A 130 9.58 -13.96 -10.27
C LYS A 130 9.06 -12.59 -9.92
N LEU A 131 7.74 -12.42 -9.73
CA LEU A 131 7.14 -11.08 -9.68
C LEU A 131 7.65 -10.29 -8.48
N ARG A 132 7.77 -10.90 -7.28
CA ARG A 132 8.27 -10.21 -6.09
C ARG A 132 9.68 -9.63 -6.28
N HIS A 133 10.54 -10.30 -7.05
CA HIS A 133 11.89 -9.82 -7.31
C HIS A 133 11.87 -8.60 -8.24
N GLN A 134 11.01 -8.62 -9.27
CA GLN A 134 10.81 -7.48 -10.17
C GLN A 134 10.22 -6.27 -9.43
N ILE A 135 9.23 -6.51 -8.56
CA ILE A 135 8.65 -5.48 -7.69
C ILE A 135 9.73 -4.86 -6.79
N ASN A 136 10.55 -5.68 -6.14
CA ASN A 136 11.63 -5.21 -5.26
C ASN A 136 12.71 -4.42 -6.02
N GLU A 137 13.04 -4.82 -7.24
CA GLU A 137 13.94 -4.06 -8.13
C GLU A 137 13.34 -2.69 -8.46
N ASN A 138 12.06 -2.62 -8.82
CA ASN A 138 11.38 -1.37 -9.11
C ASN A 138 11.32 -0.46 -7.87
N ILE A 139 11.02 -0.99 -6.69
CA ILE A 139 11.08 -0.26 -5.42
C ILE A 139 12.48 0.32 -5.18
N THR A 140 13.52 -0.48 -5.42
CA THR A 140 14.92 -0.03 -5.28
C THR A 140 15.24 1.11 -6.23
N LYS A 141 14.81 1.01 -7.50
CA LYS A 141 14.97 2.08 -8.50
C LYS A 141 14.22 3.35 -8.11
N ILE A 142 13.01 3.24 -7.56
CA ILE A 142 12.25 4.39 -7.08
C ILE A 142 13.01 5.08 -5.95
N ARG A 143 13.51 4.35 -4.95
CA ARG A 143 14.36 4.90 -3.87
C ARG A 143 15.58 5.64 -4.42
N GLN A 144 16.18 5.11 -5.49
CA GLN A 144 17.33 5.71 -6.18
C GLN A 144 16.96 6.80 -7.19
N GLN A 145 15.67 7.11 -7.36
CA GLN A 145 15.13 8.06 -8.34
C GLN A 145 15.38 7.68 -9.82
N ASN A 146 15.64 6.40 -10.11
CA ASN A 146 15.88 5.85 -11.44
C ASN A 146 14.58 5.44 -12.15
N PHE A 147 13.64 6.38 -12.29
CA PHE A 147 12.28 6.08 -12.78
C PHE A 147 12.20 5.65 -14.24
N SER A 148 13.20 5.98 -15.07
CA SER A 148 13.27 5.57 -16.48
C SER A 148 13.54 4.09 -16.66
N GLU A 149 14.00 3.39 -15.61
CA GLU A 149 14.38 1.99 -15.66
C GLU A 149 13.30 1.04 -15.11
N LEU A 150 12.12 1.56 -14.77
CA LEU A 150 11.05 0.75 -14.21
C LEU A 150 10.52 -0.24 -15.24
N LYS A 151 10.36 -1.49 -14.79
CA LYS A 151 9.82 -2.60 -15.58
C LYS A 151 8.31 -2.68 -15.48
#